data_AF-A0A3B3Y7H3-F1
#
_entry.id   AF-A0A3B3Y7H3-F1
#
_cell.length_a   1.000
_cell.length_b   1.000
_cell.length_c   1.000
_cell.angle_alpha   90.00
_cell.angle_beta   90.00
_cell.angle_gamma   90.00
#
_symmetry.space_group_name_H-M   'P 1'
#
loop_
_entity.id
_entity.type
_entity.pdbx_description
1 polymer ?
#
loop_
_entity_poly.entity_id
_entity_poly.type
_entity_poly.pdbx_seq_one_letter_code
_entity_poly.pdbx_strand_id
1 'polypeptide(L)'
;MPAITEGTYQPQPVTAGMPGSSLYPNLEELGDYMGLALNSDEVQRNLALVPVADNQVALPSGSGVGAMVRPVTGTDMGIRRAEIRPGLREIILCKDQDGKVGLRLRAIDNGLFVQLVQANSPAALAGLRFGDQVLQINGQNCAGWSTDKAHKALKAAAETRIEMVVRDRPFQRTITMHKDSSGHVGFIYKSGKITSLVKDGSAARNGLLTEHYICEINGQNVIGLKDSQIKDILNTSPTTMTITVMPKLIYEHMIKRMSTGLLRSAMDHSVPEV
;
A
#
# COMPACT_ATOMS: atom_id res chain seq x y z
N MET A 1 -56.14 29.53 -12.95
CA MET A 1 -55.58 30.73 -13.62
C MET A 1 -54.77 31.50 -12.60
N PRO A 2 -53.49 31.86 -12.84
CA PRO A 2 -52.51 31.43 -13.88
C PRO A 2 -51.37 30.56 -13.24
N ALA A 3 -50.80 29.52 -13.84
CA ALA A 3 -50.00 29.40 -15.08
C ALA A 3 -48.64 30.13 -15.02
N ILE A 4 -47.58 29.38 -14.68
CA ILE A 4 -46.18 29.83 -14.73
C ILE A 4 -45.53 29.12 -15.94
N THR A 5 -45.02 29.94 -16.85
CA THR A 5 -44.53 29.64 -18.19
C THR A 5 -43.18 28.91 -18.22
N GLU A 6 -43.05 27.94 -19.13
CA GLU A 6 -41.79 27.31 -19.54
C GLU A 6 -40.86 28.33 -20.21
N GLY A 7 -39.62 28.42 -19.72
CA GLY A 7 -38.56 29.22 -20.33
C GLY A 7 -37.71 28.37 -21.27
N THR A 8 -37.75 28.67 -22.56
CA THR A 8 -36.88 28.10 -23.60
C THR A 8 -35.46 28.67 -23.46
N TYR A 9 -34.46 27.80 -23.26
CA TYR A 9 -33.05 28.17 -23.28
C TYR A 9 -32.52 28.12 -24.72
N GLN A 10 -32.06 29.26 -25.25
CA GLN A 10 -31.31 29.32 -26.51
C GLN A 10 -29.80 29.26 -26.21
N PRO A 11 -29.02 28.39 -26.88
CA PRO A 11 -27.57 28.38 -26.71
C PRO A 11 -26.92 29.60 -27.39
N GLN A 12 -26.11 30.34 -26.63
CA GLN A 12 -25.26 31.41 -27.16
C GLN A 12 -24.06 30.84 -27.95
N PRO A 13 -23.65 31.47 -29.06
CA PRO A 13 -22.52 31.01 -29.86
C PRO A 13 -21.17 31.25 -29.15
N VAL A 14 -20.31 30.24 -29.25
CA VAL A 14 -18.95 30.23 -28.72
C VAL A 14 -18.04 31.24 -29.43
N THR A 15 -17.43 32.15 -28.67
CA THR A 15 -16.33 33.01 -29.14
C THR A 15 -15.00 32.59 -28.52
N ALA A 16 -14.14 32.04 -29.39
CA ALA A 16 -12.68 32.07 -29.46
C ALA A 16 -11.82 32.20 -28.18
N GLY A 17 -10.96 31.19 -27.98
CA GLY A 17 -9.56 31.37 -27.60
C GLY A 17 -9.19 31.05 -26.16
N MET A 18 -9.03 29.76 -25.82
CA MET A 18 -8.19 29.36 -24.66
C MET A 18 -6.97 28.56 -25.14
N PRO A 19 -5.76 28.87 -24.66
CA PRO A 19 -4.55 28.13 -25.00
C PRO A 19 -4.65 26.70 -24.45
N GLY A 20 -4.32 25.73 -25.31
CA GLY A 20 -4.38 24.30 -24.98
C GLY A 20 -3.56 23.98 -23.74
N SER A 21 -4.24 23.74 -22.63
CA SER A 21 -3.65 23.27 -21.40
C SER A 21 -3.36 21.77 -21.54
N SER A 22 -2.16 21.42 -22.00
CA SER A 22 -1.62 20.08 -21.77
C SER A 22 -1.27 19.96 -20.29
N LEU A 23 -2.30 19.71 -19.47
CA LEU A 23 -2.22 19.52 -18.01
C LEU A 23 -1.48 18.23 -17.61
N TYR A 24 -1.13 17.39 -18.59
CA TYR A 24 -0.45 16.12 -18.36
C TYR A 24 0.84 16.03 -19.18
N PRO A 25 1.94 15.50 -18.59
CA PRO A 25 3.14 15.13 -19.32
C PRO A 25 2.83 14.13 -20.43
N ASN A 26 3.72 14.05 -21.43
CA ASN A 26 3.58 13.09 -22.51
C ASN A 26 3.53 11.65 -21.95
N LEU A 27 2.38 10.97 -22.14
CA LEU A 27 2.14 9.62 -21.63
C LEU A 27 3.04 8.56 -22.27
N GLU A 28 3.64 8.85 -23.42
CA GLU A 28 4.54 7.95 -24.12
C GLU A 28 5.84 7.73 -23.33
N GLU A 29 6.44 8.79 -22.78
CA GLU A 29 7.64 8.71 -21.93
C GLU A 29 7.35 8.09 -20.55
N LEU A 30 6.15 8.33 -20.01
CA LEU A 30 5.77 7.84 -18.68
C LEU A 30 5.49 6.32 -18.69
N GLY A 31 5.05 5.78 -19.83
CA GLY A 31 4.79 4.35 -20.01
C GLY A 31 6.04 3.50 -19.82
N ASP A 32 7.16 3.90 -20.43
CA ASP A 32 8.45 3.21 -20.30
C ASP A 32 9.05 3.34 -18.89
N TYR A 33 8.83 4.49 -18.24
CA TYR A 33 9.30 4.72 -16.88
C TYR A 33 8.49 3.95 -15.83
N MET A 34 7.17 3.86 -15.99
CA MET A 34 6.27 3.21 -15.04
C MET A 34 5.97 1.74 -15.38
N GLY A 35 6.38 1.26 -16.55
CA GLY A 35 6.09 -0.09 -17.04
C GLY A 35 4.60 -0.33 -17.29
N LEU A 36 3.85 0.71 -17.65
CA LEU A 36 2.43 0.65 -17.96
C LEU A 36 2.22 0.93 -19.45
N ALA A 37 1.46 0.07 -20.14
CA ALA A 37 1.04 0.32 -21.52
C ALA A 37 -0.04 1.42 -21.56
N LEU A 38 0.38 2.67 -21.45
CA LEU A 38 -0.49 3.87 -21.47
C LEU A 38 -0.66 4.45 -22.88
N ASN A 39 -0.10 3.80 -23.90
CA ASN A 39 -0.05 4.25 -25.29
C ASN A 39 -1.31 3.88 -26.12
N SER A 40 -2.40 3.49 -25.48
CA SER A 40 -3.63 3.08 -26.19
C SER A 40 -4.57 4.28 -26.39
N ASP A 41 -5.10 4.43 -27.60
CA ASP A 41 -6.06 5.49 -27.98
C ASP A 41 -7.28 5.59 -27.05
N GLU A 42 -7.66 4.48 -26.39
CA GLU A 42 -8.72 4.45 -25.37
C GLU A 42 -8.38 5.26 -24.11
N VAL A 43 -7.12 5.22 -23.66
CA VAL A 43 -6.67 5.95 -22.46
C VAL A 43 -6.72 7.46 -22.72
N GLN A 44 -6.33 7.89 -23.92
CA GLN A 44 -6.39 9.29 -24.34
C GLN A 44 -7.82 9.81 -24.46
N ARG A 45 -8.75 9.00 -25.01
CA ARG A 45 -10.18 9.38 -25.11
C ARG A 45 -10.85 9.51 -23.75
N ASN A 46 -10.53 8.64 -22.80
CA ASN A 46 -11.14 8.67 -21.47
C ASN A 46 -10.59 9.80 -20.59
N LEU A 47 -9.36 10.26 -20.83
CA LEU A 47 -8.77 11.40 -20.10
C LEU A 47 -9.44 12.73 -20.47
N ALA A 48 -9.97 12.85 -21.69
CA ALA A 48 -10.67 14.05 -22.18
C ALA A 48 -12.13 14.15 -21.69
N LEU A 49 -12.66 13.12 -21.03
CA LEU A 49 -14.08 13.01 -20.67
C LEU A 49 -14.40 13.34 -19.21
N VAL A 50 -13.45 13.84 -18.41
CA VAL A 50 -13.74 14.25 -17.03
C VAL A 50 -14.56 15.56 -17.08
N PRO A 51 -15.86 15.55 -16.74
CA PRO A 51 -16.63 16.78 -16.67
C PRO A 51 -16.13 17.57 -15.45
N VAL A 52 -15.88 18.87 -15.64
CA VAL A 52 -15.76 19.81 -14.53
C VAL A 52 -17.16 20.01 -13.94
N ALA A 53 -17.62 19.04 -13.15
CA ALA A 53 -18.81 19.21 -12.33
C ALA A 53 -18.39 19.93 -11.04
N ASP A 54 -19.05 21.04 -10.74
CA ASP A 54 -18.89 21.77 -9.48
C ASP A 54 -18.95 20.80 -8.30
N ASN A 55 -17.84 20.74 -7.57
CA ASN A 55 -17.64 19.87 -6.42
C ASN A 55 -18.44 20.39 -5.21
N GLN A 56 -19.78 20.28 -5.26
CA GLN A 56 -20.61 20.42 -4.06
C GLN A 56 -20.81 19.03 -3.45
N VAL A 57 -19.97 18.73 -2.46
CA VAL A 57 -20.12 17.54 -1.63
C VAL A 57 -21.37 17.72 -0.76
N ALA A 58 -22.40 16.93 -0.98
CA ALA A 58 -23.59 16.92 -0.13
C ALA A 58 -23.21 16.44 1.29
N LEU A 59 -23.42 17.30 2.29
CA LEU A 59 -23.35 16.94 3.71
C LEU A 59 -24.60 16.12 4.07
N PRO A 60 -24.48 14.89 4.61
CA PRO A 60 -25.65 14.17 5.12
C PRO A 60 -26.15 14.89 6.38
N SER A 61 -27.30 15.55 6.25
CA SER A 61 -28.07 16.10 7.37
C SER A 61 -28.85 14.96 8.03
N GLY A 62 -28.14 14.10 8.78
CA GLY A 62 -28.72 13.01 9.54
C GLY A 62 -28.80 13.35 11.03
N SER A 63 -29.96 13.80 11.49
CA SER A 63 -30.28 13.90 12.92
C SER A 63 -30.43 12.49 13.50
N GLY A 64 -29.36 11.94 14.06
CA GLY A 64 -29.35 10.65 14.74
C GLY A 64 -28.22 10.56 15.75
N VAL A 65 -28.58 10.44 17.02
CA VAL A 65 -27.63 10.26 18.13
C VAL A 65 -27.01 8.87 18.01
N GLY A 66 -25.78 8.76 17.49
CA GLY A 66 -25.04 7.50 17.48
C GLY A 66 -23.86 7.49 16.53
N ALA A 67 -22.65 7.45 17.10
CA ALA A 67 -21.34 7.35 16.44
C ALA A 67 -20.83 8.63 15.74
N MET A 68 -20.48 9.63 16.55
CA MET A 68 -19.50 10.64 16.14
C MET A 68 -18.17 9.92 15.89
N VAL A 69 -17.82 9.68 14.63
CA VAL A 69 -16.51 9.11 14.26
C VAL A 69 -15.50 10.25 14.42
N ARG A 70 -14.62 10.15 15.42
CA ARG A 70 -13.53 11.11 15.61
C ARG A 70 -12.72 11.19 14.31
N PRO A 71 -12.45 12.38 13.75
CA PRO A 71 -11.51 12.51 12.66
C PRO A 71 -10.18 11.89 13.08
N VAL A 72 -9.71 10.95 12.28
CA VAL A 72 -8.41 10.31 12.50
C VAL A 72 -7.35 11.36 12.20
N THR A 73 -6.82 12.01 13.24
CA THR A 73 -5.80 13.06 13.09
C THR A 73 -4.43 12.43 12.80
N GLY A 74 -3.61 13.07 11.94
CA GLY A 74 -2.28 12.58 11.54
C GLY A 74 -1.23 12.45 12.67
N THR A 75 -1.63 12.63 13.92
CA THR A 75 -0.82 12.44 15.13
C THR A 75 -0.86 11.00 15.66
N ASP A 76 -1.71 10.12 15.12
CA ASP A 76 -1.79 8.72 15.56
C ASP A 76 -0.52 7.95 15.18
N MET A 77 0.14 7.33 16.16
CA MET A 77 1.40 6.59 15.94
C MET A 77 1.22 5.42 14.97
N GLY A 78 0.07 4.74 15.00
CA GLY A 78 -0.20 3.62 14.10
C GLY A 78 -0.22 4.05 12.64
N ILE A 79 -0.74 5.25 12.37
CA ILE A 79 -0.78 5.83 11.02
C ILE A 79 0.61 6.23 10.57
N ARG A 80 1.38 6.91 11.43
CA ARG A 80 2.76 7.31 11.11
C ARG A 80 3.64 6.09 10.81
N ARG A 81 3.49 4.99 11.56
CA ARG A 81 4.25 3.74 11.34
C ARG A 81 3.81 2.96 10.09
N ALA A 82 2.52 3.00 9.77
CA ALA A 82 1.91 2.28 8.65
C ALA A 82 1.81 3.10 7.36
N GLU A 83 2.28 4.36 7.37
CA GLU A 83 2.29 5.24 6.20
C GLU A 83 3.02 4.56 5.03
N ILE A 84 2.34 4.46 3.89
CA ILE A 84 2.91 4.02 2.62
C ILE A 84 3.12 5.28 1.80
N ARG A 85 4.37 5.67 1.58
CA ARG A 85 4.69 6.87 0.81
C ARG A 85 4.63 6.53 -0.68
N PRO A 86 3.90 7.30 -1.50
CA PRO A 86 3.79 7.02 -2.93
C PRO A 86 5.08 7.30 -3.71
N GLY A 87 6.09 7.92 -3.08
CA GLY A 87 7.37 8.25 -3.69
C GLY A 87 8.37 7.09 -3.74
N LEU A 88 9.44 7.30 -4.49
CA LEU A 88 10.61 6.41 -4.45
C LEU A 88 11.51 6.81 -3.29
N ARG A 89 12.10 5.81 -2.64
CA ARG A 89 13.14 6.00 -1.63
C ARG A 89 14.46 5.45 -2.10
N GLU A 90 15.50 6.24 -1.91
CA GLU A 90 16.88 5.79 -2.03
C GLU A 90 17.35 5.31 -0.67
N ILE A 91 17.90 4.10 -0.63
CA ILE A 91 18.49 3.53 0.57
C ILE A 91 19.92 3.08 0.27
N ILE A 92 20.76 3.20 1.28
CA ILE A 92 22.14 2.71 1.24
C ILE A 92 22.25 1.62 2.30
N LEU A 93 22.68 0.44 1.86
CA LEU A 93 22.90 -0.71 2.71
C LEU A 93 24.39 -1.02 2.81
N CYS A 94 24.79 -1.52 3.97
CA CYS A 94 26.09 -2.14 4.19
C CYS A 94 25.88 -3.63 4.46
N LYS A 95 26.82 -4.48 4.09
CA LYS A 95 26.80 -5.89 4.49
C LYS A 95 27.19 -6.02 5.96
N ASP A 96 26.65 -7.04 6.61
CA ASP A 96 27.06 -7.45 7.95
C ASP A 96 28.42 -8.16 7.93
N GLN A 97 28.88 -8.58 9.11
CA GLN A 97 30.13 -9.34 9.29
C GLN A 97 30.18 -10.66 8.49
N ASP A 98 29.03 -11.22 8.09
CA ASP A 98 28.93 -12.45 7.30
C ASP A 98 28.84 -12.15 5.79
N GLY A 99 28.98 -10.89 5.37
CA GLY A 99 28.84 -10.47 3.99
C GLY A 99 27.40 -10.56 3.47
N LYS A 100 26.39 -10.38 4.34
CA LYS A 100 24.96 -10.45 4.01
C LYS A 100 24.25 -9.14 4.35
N VAL A 101 23.14 -8.89 3.67
CA VAL A 101 22.24 -7.75 3.98
C VAL A 101 20.98 -8.19 4.73
N GLY A 102 20.73 -9.49 4.84
CA GLY A 102 19.52 -10.05 5.45
C GLY A 102 18.24 -9.90 4.62
N LEU A 103 18.37 -9.85 3.30
CA LEU A 103 17.23 -9.66 2.38
C LEU A 103 17.02 -10.91 1.51
N ARG A 104 15.76 -11.31 1.32
CA ARG A 104 15.37 -12.23 0.25
C ARG A 104 14.47 -11.52 -0.74
N LEU A 105 14.88 -11.55 -2.00
CA LEU A 105 14.11 -10.96 -3.10
C LEU A 105 13.37 -12.02 -3.92
N ARG A 106 12.23 -11.64 -4.47
CA ARG A 106 11.41 -12.45 -5.36
C ARG A 106 11.00 -11.67 -6.62
N ALA A 107 11.17 -12.32 -7.77
CA ALA A 107 10.63 -11.82 -9.03
C ALA A 107 9.14 -12.17 -9.13
N ILE A 108 8.31 -11.17 -9.42
CA ILE A 108 6.88 -11.31 -9.66
C ILE A 108 6.58 -10.53 -10.92
N ASP A 109 6.07 -11.24 -11.93
CA ASP A 109 5.97 -10.74 -13.30
C ASP A 109 7.33 -10.21 -13.77
N ASN A 110 7.43 -8.90 -14.03
CA ASN A 110 8.67 -8.22 -14.41
C ASN A 110 9.28 -7.35 -13.29
N GLY A 111 8.71 -7.40 -12.08
CA GLY A 111 9.17 -6.64 -10.92
C GLY A 111 9.94 -7.48 -9.91
N LEU A 112 10.77 -6.82 -9.10
CA LEU A 112 11.56 -7.43 -8.05
C LEU A 112 11.05 -6.93 -6.69
N PHE A 113 10.65 -7.85 -5.81
CA PHE A 113 9.99 -7.52 -4.55
C PHE A 113 10.69 -8.14 -3.35
N VAL A 114 10.61 -7.47 -2.21
CA VAL A 114 11.13 -7.94 -0.93
C VAL A 114 10.20 -9.02 -0.38
N GLN A 115 10.72 -10.25 -0.29
CA GLN A 115 10.02 -11.45 0.17
C GLN A 115 10.27 -11.74 1.66
N LEU A 116 11.46 -11.40 2.17
CA LEU A 116 11.83 -11.59 3.57
C LEU A 116 12.85 -10.52 3.95
N VAL A 117 12.65 -9.92 5.12
CA VAL A 117 13.63 -9.05 5.78
C VAL A 117 14.00 -9.73 7.09
N GLN A 118 15.27 -10.01 7.29
CA GLN A 118 15.74 -10.64 8.52
C GLN A 118 15.74 -9.64 9.67
N ALA A 119 15.25 -10.05 10.84
CA ALA A 119 15.36 -9.25 12.06
C ALA A 119 16.82 -8.89 12.36
N ASN A 120 17.07 -7.67 12.84
CA ASN A 120 18.41 -7.17 13.18
C ASN A 120 19.43 -7.19 12.02
N SER A 121 18.95 -7.16 10.77
CA SER A 121 19.82 -7.11 9.60
C SER A 121 20.01 -5.69 9.07
N PRO A 122 21.03 -5.44 8.23
CA PRO A 122 21.18 -4.16 7.54
C PRO A 122 19.92 -3.75 6.76
N ALA A 123 19.21 -4.72 6.16
CA ALA A 123 17.94 -4.46 5.47
C ALA A 123 16.85 -3.95 6.42
N ALA A 124 16.73 -4.54 7.62
CA ALA A 124 15.76 -4.09 8.63
C ALA A 124 16.10 -2.68 9.12
N LEU A 125 17.38 -2.39 9.36
CA LEU A 125 17.85 -1.06 9.79
C LEU A 125 17.63 0.01 8.73
N ALA A 126 17.74 -0.34 7.44
CA ALA A 126 17.37 0.55 6.34
C ALA A 126 15.85 0.73 6.15
N GLY A 127 15.04 0.08 7.00
CA GLY A 127 13.58 0.15 6.97
C GLY A 127 12.97 -0.57 5.77
N LEU A 128 13.65 -1.54 5.16
CA LEU A 128 13.03 -2.42 4.16
C LEU A 128 11.94 -3.27 4.82
N ARG A 129 10.84 -3.46 4.11
CA ARG A 129 9.71 -4.27 4.58
C ARG A 129 9.26 -5.26 3.52
N PHE A 130 8.53 -6.28 3.96
CA PHE A 130 7.86 -7.19 3.06
C PHE A 130 6.94 -6.42 2.10
N GLY A 131 7.02 -6.74 0.81
CA GLY A 131 6.18 -6.13 -0.22
C GLY A 131 6.81 -4.93 -0.91
N ASP A 132 7.93 -4.40 -0.42
CA ASP A 132 8.66 -3.34 -1.11
C ASP A 132 9.13 -3.77 -2.48
N GLN A 133 9.09 -2.86 -3.46
CA GLN A 133 9.55 -3.11 -4.82
C GLN A 133 10.92 -2.48 -5.03
N VAL A 134 11.90 -3.29 -5.42
CA VAL A 134 13.23 -2.84 -5.78
C VAL A 134 13.24 -2.47 -7.26
N LEU A 135 13.54 -1.22 -7.56
CA LEU A 135 13.63 -0.69 -8.92
C LEU A 135 15.06 -0.67 -9.43
N GLN A 136 16.02 -0.33 -8.56
CA GLN A 136 17.44 -0.31 -8.92
C GLN A 136 18.32 -0.88 -7.81
N ILE A 137 19.44 -1.50 -8.20
CA ILE A 137 20.55 -1.89 -7.32
C ILE A 137 21.84 -1.38 -7.94
N ASN A 138 22.60 -0.53 -7.23
CA ASN A 138 23.83 0.11 -7.69
C ASN A 138 23.70 0.76 -9.07
N GLY A 139 22.62 1.54 -9.26
CA GLY A 139 22.30 2.22 -10.52
C GLY A 139 21.80 1.33 -11.66
N GLN A 140 21.70 0.01 -11.47
CA GLN A 140 21.17 -0.91 -12.48
C GLN A 140 19.68 -1.15 -12.29
N ASN A 141 18.89 -0.97 -13.36
CA ASN A 141 17.45 -1.27 -13.36
C ASN A 141 17.20 -2.77 -13.17
N CYS A 142 16.36 -3.10 -12.19
CA CYS A 142 15.97 -4.46 -11.82
C CYS A 142 14.76 -5.00 -12.60
N ALA A 143 14.15 -4.21 -13.47
CA ALA A 143 13.06 -4.67 -14.34
C ALA A 143 13.46 -5.93 -15.12
N GLY A 144 12.61 -6.96 -15.07
CA GLY A 144 12.83 -8.26 -15.72
C GLY A 144 13.93 -9.12 -15.09
N TRP A 145 14.52 -8.74 -13.95
CA TRP A 145 15.51 -9.57 -13.29
C TRP A 145 14.88 -10.83 -12.69
N SER A 146 15.56 -11.97 -12.87
CA SER A 146 15.23 -13.17 -12.11
C SER A 146 15.68 -13.03 -10.65
N THR A 147 15.08 -13.86 -9.77
CA THR A 147 15.48 -13.95 -8.35
C THR A 147 16.96 -14.23 -8.19
N ASP A 148 17.49 -15.11 -9.04
CA ASP A 148 18.86 -15.57 -8.94
C ASP A 148 19.83 -14.49 -9.40
N LYS A 149 19.47 -13.73 -10.45
CA LYS A 149 20.25 -12.57 -10.90
C LYS A 149 20.31 -11.52 -9.79
N ALA A 150 19.18 -11.21 -9.16
CA ALA A 150 19.14 -10.25 -8.05
C ALA A 150 20.00 -10.69 -6.85
N HIS A 151 19.93 -11.96 -6.44
CA HIS A 151 20.76 -12.45 -5.34
C HIS A 151 22.25 -12.48 -5.71
N LYS A 152 22.59 -12.79 -6.96
CA LYS A 152 23.98 -12.69 -7.45
C LYS A 152 24.49 -11.25 -7.43
N ALA A 153 23.68 -10.29 -7.85
CA ALA A 153 24.04 -8.88 -7.82
C ALA A 153 24.30 -8.39 -6.38
N LEU A 154 23.43 -8.73 -5.43
CA LEU A 154 23.63 -8.40 -4.01
C LEU A 154 24.89 -9.06 -3.41
N LYS A 155 25.19 -10.31 -3.79
CA LYS A 155 26.40 -11.00 -3.36
C LYS A 155 27.67 -10.35 -3.93
N ALA A 156 27.65 -9.96 -5.21
CA ALA A 156 28.78 -9.35 -5.89
C ALA A 156 29.00 -7.87 -5.53
N ALA A 157 27.98 -7.19 -4.99
CA ALA A 157 28.09 -5.79 -4.58
C ALA A 157 29.15 -5.58 -3.49
N ALA A 158 29.66 -4.34 -3.38
CA ALA A 158 30.61 -3.97 -2.34
C ALA A 158 30.04 -4.20 -0.93
N GLU A 159 30.90 -4.52 0.02
CA GLU A 159 30.49 -4.75 1.41
C GLU A 159 30.08 -3.45 2.11
N THR A 160 30.72 -2.35 1.74
CA THR A 160 30.57 -1.05 2.41
C THR A 160 29.40 -0.22 1.89
N ARG A 161 28.92 -0.48 0.67
CA ARG A 161 27.90 0.35 0.04
C ARG A 161 27.13 -0.38 -1.05
N ILE A 162 25.83 -0.54 -0.85
CA ILE A 162 24.87 -1.02 -1.83
C ILE A 162 23.74 0.00 -1.90
N GLU A 163 23.62 0.69 -3.03
CA GLU A 163 22.57 1.67 -3.27
C GLU A 163 21.35 0.95 -3.85
N MET A 164 20.16 1.22 -3.31
CA MET A 164 18.92 0.69 -3.84
C MET A 164 17.87 1.79 -3.96
N VAL A 165 17.15 1.78 -5.08
CA VAL A 165 15.94 2.60 -5.28
C VAL A 165 14.74 1.70 -5.09
N VAL A 166 13.86 2.06 -4.17
CA VAL A 166 12.74 1.23 -3.72
C VAL A 166 11.44 2.03 -3.78
N ARG A 167 10.34 1.35 -4.15
CA ARG A 167 8.97 1.85 -4.00
C ARG A 167 8.30 1.13 -2.83
N ASP A 168 7.71 1.90 -1.94
CA ASP A 168 7.11 1.37 -0.72
C ASP A 168 5.84 0.58 -1.03
N ARG A 169 5.88 -0.72 -0.71
CA ARG A 169 4.74 -1.65 -0.62
C ARG A 169 3.59 -1.38 -1.61
N PRO A 170 3.81 -1.39 -2.94
CA PRO A 170 2.82 -0.97 -3.95
C PRO A 170 1.52 -1.79 -3.97
N PHE A 171 1.53 -3.00 -3.40
CA PHE A 171 0.35 -3.88 -3.33
C PHE A 171 -0.31 -3.93 -1.96
N GLN A 172 0.13 -3.07 -1.03
CA GLN A 172 -0.47 -2.96 0.28
C GLN A 172 -1.34 -1.72 0.37
N ARG A 173 -2.37 -1.81 1.20
CA ARG A 173 -3.24 -0.68 1.55
C ARG A 173 -3.42 -0.60 3.05
N THR A 174 -3.53 0.62 3.54
CA THR A 174 -3.67 0.91 4.97
C THR A 174 -5.12 1.25 5.27
N ILE A 175 -5.70 0.61 6.30
CA ILE A 175 -7.06 0.88 6.78
C ILE A 175 -6.99 1.17 8.27
N THR A 176 -7.47 2.36 8.65
CA THR A 176 -7.64 2.73 10.07
C THR A 176 -9.08 2.45 10.49
N MET A 177 -9.23 1.82 11.66
CA MET A 177 -10.49 1.40 12.25
C MET A 177 -10.49 1.75 13.74
N HIS A 178 -11.66 1.66 14.36
CA HIS A 178 -11.83 1.88 15.78
C HIS A 178 -12.48 0.67 16.44
N LYS A 179 -11.95 0.28 17.60
CA LYS A 179 -12.58 -0.71 18.47
C LYS A 179 -13.90 -0.16 19.00
N ASP A 180 -14.89 -1.03 19.07
CA ASP A 180 -16.16 -0.77 19.77
C ASP A 180 -15.99 -0.84 21.30
N SER A 181 -17.09 -0.67 22.03
CA SER A 181 -17.13 -0.80 23.50
C SER A 181 -16.76 -2.20 24.00
N SER A 182 -16.81 -3.21 23.13
CA SER A 182 -16.44 -4.60 23.43
C SER A 182 -14.99 -4.91 23.01
N GLY A 183 -14.23 -3.94 22.50
CA GLY A 183 -12.84 -4.09 22.11
C GLY A 183 -12.63 -4.68 20.71
N HIS A 184 -13.67 -4.80 19.88
CA HIS A 184 -13.60 -5.41 18.55
C HIS A 184 -13.68 -4.36 17.44
N VAL A 185 -12.98 -4.63 16.33
CA VAL A 185 -13.10 -3.80 15.11
C VAL A 185 -14.04 -4.39 14.06
N GLY A 186 -14.43 -5.66 14.20
CA GLY A 186 -15.46 -6.30 13.38
C GLY A 186 -14.97 -7.05 12.14
N PHE A 187 -13.91 -7.85 12.23
CA PHE A 187 -13.53 -8.81 11.19
C PHE A 187 -13.14 -10.16 11.78
N ILE A 188 -13.26 -11.22 10.98
CA ILE A 188 -12.80 -12.57 11.29
C ILE A 188 -11.64 -12.90 10.36
N TYR A 189 -10.60 -13.52 10.92
CA TYR A 189 -9.43 -13.96 10.16
C TYR A 189 -9.03 -15.38 10.54
N LYS A 190 -8.32 -16.04 9.63
CA LYS A 190 -7.73 -17.36 9.83
C LYS A 190 -6.37 -17.42 9.14
N SER A 191 -5.34 -17.81 9.89
CA SER A 191 -3.95 -17.86 9.42
C SER A 191 -3.51 -16.54 8.78
N GLY A 192 -3.81 -15.43 9.45
CA GLY A 192 -3.54 -14.07 8.98
C GLY A 192 -4.41 -13.57 7.79
N LYS A 193 -5.29 -14.40 7.21
CA LYS A 193 -6.19 -14.01 6.12
C LYS A 193 -7.57 -13.58 6.65
N ILE A 194 -8.07 -12.43 6.22
CA ILE A 194 -9.41 -11.95 6.53
C ILE A 194 -10.44 -12.76 5.73
N THR A 195 -11.36 -13.42 6.44
CA THR A 195 -12.36 -14.32 5.85
C THR A 195 -13.77 -13.71 5.80
N SER A 196 -14.12 -12.87 6.78
CA SER A 196 -15.43 -12.23 6.84
C SER A 196 -15.39 -10.95 7.66
N LEU A 197 -16.42 -10.13 7.48
CA LEU A 197 -16.60 -8.87 8.18
C LEU A 197 -17.89 -8.94 8.98
N VAL A 198 -17.87 -8.32 10.16
CA VAL A 198 -19.06 -8.15 10.99
C VAL A 198 -19.85 -6.97 10.44
N LYS A 199 -21.15 -7.19 10.22
CA LYS A 199 -22.07 -6.14 9.75
C LYS A 199 -22.05 -4.96 10.72
N ASP A 200 -22.05 -3.75 10.18
CA ASP A 200 -22.01 -2.47 10.93
C ASP A 200 -20.74 -2.25 11.78
N GLY A 201 -19.79 -3.21 11.77
CA GLY A 201 -18.49 -3.09 12.41
C GLY A 201 -17.62 -2.00 11.78
N SER A 202 -16.61 -1.54 12.53
CA SER A 202 -15.68 -0.51 12.03
C SER A 202 -14.95 -0.96 10.77
N ALA A 203 -14.60 -2.25 10.67
CA ALA A 203 -13.97 -2.83 9.48
C ALA A 203 -14.83 -2.73 8.22
N ALA A 204 -16.13 -3.03 8.31
CA ALA A 204 -17.06 -2.90 7.20
C ALA A 204 -17.23 -1.42 6.79
N ARG A 205 -17.38 -0.52 7.78
CA ARG A 205 -17.54 0.92 7.55
C ARG A 205 -16.32 1.57 6.89
N ASN A 206 -15.11 1.07 7.14
CA ASN A 206 -13.86 1.58 6.57
C ASN A 206 -13.41 0.81 5.31
N GLY A 207 -14.25 -0.03 4.71
CA GLY A 207 -13.93 -0.68 3.43
C GLY A 207 -12.83 -1.74 3.51
N LEU A 208 -12.67 -2.39 4.67
CA LEU A 208 -11.87 -3.60 4.75
C LEU A 208 -12.46 -4.65 3.80
N LEU A 209 -11.60 -5.46 3.18
CA LEU A 209 -12.01 -6.47 2.20
C LEU A 209 -11.60 -7.85 2.71
N THR A 210 -12.43 -8.85 2.40
CA THR A 210 -12.11 -10.27 2.58
C THR A 210 -11.09 -10.74 1.54
N GLU A 211 -10.55 -11.94 1.71
CA GLU A 211 -9.50 -12.50 0.84
C GLU A 211 -8.25 -11.59 0.75
N HIS A 212 -7.94 -10.91 1.86
CA HIS A 212 -6.72 -10.14 2.05
C HIS A 212 -5.97 -10.67 3.27
N TYR A 213 -4.64 -10.65 3.22
CA TYR A 213 -3.78 -10.95 4.36
C TYR A 213 -3.45 -9.68 5.13
N ILE A 214 -3.41 -9.82 6.46
CA ILE A 214 -2.92 -8.77 7.36
C ILE A 214 -1.39 -8.83 7.30
N CYS A 215 -0.77 -7.73 6.85
CA CYS A 215 0.67 -7.58 6.78
C CYS A 215 1.21 -6.89 8.04
N GLU A 216 0.57 -5.81 8.46
CA GLU A 216 0.98 -5.05 9.64
C GLU A 216 -0.23 -4.65 10.50
N ILE A 217 0.00 -4.50 11.80
CA ILE A 217 -0.93 -3.92 12.77
C ILE A 217 -0.20 -2.79 13.50
N ASN A 218 -0.71 -1.56 13.39
CA ASN A 218 -0.09 -0.34 13.90
C ASN A 218 1.39 -0.18 13.49
N GLY A 219 1.70 -0.65 12.27
CA GLY A 219 3.03 -0.69 11.68
C GLY A 219 3.95 -1.80 12.18
N GLN A 220 3.49 -2.66 13.11
CA GLN A 220 4.20 -3.89 13.46
C GLN A 220 3.90 -4.98 12.43
N ASN A 221 4.93 -5.56 11.82
CA ASN A 221 4.77 -6.68 10.89
C ASN A 221 4.26 -7.94 11.60
N VAL A 222 3.25 -8.60 11.04
CA VAL A 222 2.64 -9.83 11.57
C VAL A 222 2.74 -11.04 10.64
N ILE A 223 3.45 -10.91 9.52
CA ILE A 223 3.57 -11.96 8.50
C ILE A 223 4.31 -13.18 9.05
N GLY A 224 3.64 -14.33 9.08
CA GLY A 224 4.21 -15.59 9.59
C GLY A 224 3.96 -15.84 11.09
N LEU A 225 3.40 -14.87 11.81
CA LEU A 225 2.95 -15.08 13.19
C LEU A 225 1.77 -16.05 13.26
N LYS A 226 1.63 -16.72 14.40
CA LYS A 226 0.45 -17.55 14.68
C LYS A 226 -0.77 -16.68 14.98
N ASP A 227 -1.96 -17.20 14.71
CA ASP A 227 -3.22 -16.49 14.99
C ASP A 227 -3.36 -16.06 16.46
N SER A 228 -2.81 -16.84 17.41
CA SER A 228 -2.77 -16.47 18.82
C SER A 228 -1.95 -15.20 19.07
N GLN A 229 -0.78 -15.09 18.45
CA GLN A 229 0.09 -13.90 18.58
C GLN A 229 -0.55 -12.68 17.91
N ILE A 230 -1.17 -12.87 16.73
CA ILE A 230 -1.93 -11.81 16.06
C ILE A 230 -3.10 -11.35 16.95
N LYS A 231 -3.80 -12.30 17.60
CA LYS A 231 -4.91 -12.00 18.52
C LYS A 231 -4.42 -11.17 19.72
N ASP A 232 -3.27 -11.52 20.29
CA ASP A 232 -2.67 -10.80 21.41
C ASP A 232 -2.30 -9.36 21.01
N ILE A 233 -1.72 -9.17 19.81
CA ILE A 233 -1.41 -7.83 19.26
C ILE A 233 -2.70 -7.03 19.03
N LEU A 234 -3.74 -7.64 18.46
CA LEU A 234 -5.04 -7.00 18.26
C LEU A 234 -5.67 -6.58 19.58
N ASN A 235 -5.61 -7.43 20.61
CA ASN A 235 -6.20 -7.15 21.93
C ASN A 235 -5.46 -6.02 22.66
N THR A 236 -4.14 -6.03 22.64
CA THR A 236 -3.29 -5.03 23.30
C THR A 236 -3.19 -3.70 22.53
N SER A 237 -3.57 -3.68 21.25
CA SER A 237 -3.60 -2.46 20.45
C SER A 237 -4.59 -1.42 21.00
N PRO A 238 -4.31 -0.12 20.80
CA PRO A 238 -5.21 0.96 21.20
C PRO A 238 -6.57 0.91 20.49
N THR A 239 -7.51 1.76 20.93
CA THR A 239 -8.86 1.86 20.34
C THR A 239 -8.80 2.21 18.85
N THR A 240 -7.99 3.19 18.47
CA THR A 240 -7.69 3.45 17.06
C THR A 240 -6.63 2.44 16.59
N MET A 241 -6.94 1.69 15.55
CA MET A 241 -6.06 0.65 15.05
C MET A 241 -5.93 0.77 13.54
N THR A 242 -4.70 0.79 13.07
CA THR A 242 -4.37 0.86 11.66
C THR A 242 -3.80 -0.48 11.22
N ILE A 243 -4.39 -1.11 10.21
CA ILE A 243 -3.86 -2.35 9.64
C ILE A 243 -3.43 -2.12 8.20
N THR A 244 -2.35 -2.78 7.83
CA THR A 244 -1.88 -2.83 6.44
C THR A 244 -2.24 -4.19 5.88
N VAL A 245 -2.91 -4.23 4.73
CA VAL A 245 -3.39 -5.49 4.11
C VAL A 245 -2.92 -5.64 2.68
N MET A 246 -2.78 -6.88 2.24
CA MET A 246 -2.39 -7.26 0.88
C MET A 246 -3.38 -8.26 0.27
N PRO A 247 -3.74 -8.15 -1.02
CA PRO A 247 -4.58 -9.14 -1.69
C PRO A 247 -3.98 -10.55 -1.63
N LYS A 248 -4.82 -11.56 -1.39
CA LYS A 248 -4.42 -12.97 -1.28
C LYS A 248 -3.56 -13.45 -2.44
N LEU A 249 -3.97 -13.15 -3.68
CA LEU A 249 -3.27 -13.63 -4.88
C LEU A 249 -1.79 -13.22 -4.88
N ILE A 250 -1.53 -11.96 -4.54
CA ILE A 250 -0.18 -11.39 -4.52
C ILE A 250 0.59 -11.94 -3.33
N TYR A 251 -0.04 -11.96 -2.14
CA TYR A 251 0.59 -12.48 -0.94
C TYR A 251 1.02 -13.95 -1.10
N GLU A 252 0.13 -14.82 -1.56
CA GLU A 252 0.42 -16.24 -1.80
C GLU A 252 1.53 -16.42 -2.83
N HIS A 253 1.55 -15.59 -3.89
CA HIS A 253 2.64 -15.61 -4.84
C HIS A 253 3.96 -15.18 -4.19
N MET A 254 3.96 -14.14 -3.36
CA MET A 254 5.13 -13.66 -2.62
C MET A 254 5.70 -14.74 -1.69
N ILE A 255 4.89 -15.40 -0.88
CA ILE A 255 5.37 -16.39 0.10
C ILE A 255 5.57 -17.80 -0.49
N LYS A 256 5.28 -18.02 -1.78
CA LYS A 256 5.46 -19.33 -2.43
C LYS A 256 6.89 -19.82 -2.26
N ARG A 257 7.09 -21.11 -1.94
CA ARG A 257 8.40 -21.72 -1.62
C ARG A 257 9.08 -21.18 -0.35
N MET A 258 8.35 -20.50 0.54
CA MET A 258 8.79 -20.20 1.91
C MET A 258 8.12 -21.17 2.88
N SER A 259 8.87 -21.68 3.85
CA SER A 259 8.26 -22.41 4.97
C SER A 259 7.68 -21.42 5.98
N THR A 260 6.55 -21.78 6.57
CA THR A 260 5.92 -20.97 7.63
C THR A 260 6.83 -20.81 8.85
N GLY A 261 7.66 -21.83 9.13
CA GLY A 261 8.67 -21.77 10.17
C GLY A 261 9.73 -20.70 9.90
N LEU A 262 10.24 -20.61 8.66
CA LEU A 262 11.24 -19.61 8.28
C LEU A 262 10.67 -18.19 8.36
N LEU A 263 9.44 -17.98 7.87
CA LEU A 263 8.78 -16.67 7.99
C LEU A 263 8.65 -16.27 9.45
N ARG A 264 8.19 -17.17 10.32
CA ARG A 264 8.01 -16.87 11.74
C ARG A 264 9.31 -16.57 12.49
N SER A 265 10.40 -17.27 12.16
CA SER A 265 11.64 -17.15 12.93
C SER A 265 12.58 -16.06 12.41
N ALA A 266 12.56 -15.81 11.10
CA ALA A 266 13.53 -14.91 10.48
C ALA A 266 12.95 -13.52 10.19
N MET A 267 11.65 -13.40 9.93
CA MET A 267 11.06 -12.13 9.54
C MET A 267 11.18 -11.11 10.68
N ASP A 268 11.49 -9.86 10.34
CA ASP A 268 11.48 -8.78 11.31
C ASP A 268 10.05 -8.44 11.75
N HIS A 269 9.82 -8.50 13.07
CA HIS A 269 8.56 -8.18 13.74
C HIS A 269 8.69 -6.98 14.68
N SER A 270 9.81 -6.26 14.60
CA SER A 270 10.07 -5.05 15.37
C SER A 270 9.02 -3.98 15.07
N VAL A 271 8.77 -3.13 16.07
CA VAL A 271 7.87 -1.98 15.91
C VAL A 271 8.72 -0.81 15.45
N PRO A 272 8.42 -0.17 14.30
CA PRO A 272 9.19 0.97 13.81
C PRO A 272 9.18 2.15 14.80
N GLU A 273 10.34 2.74 15.03
CA GLU A 273 10.48 4.03 15.71
C GLU A 273 10.17 5.17 14.71
N VAL A 274 9.29 6.12 15.09
CA VAL A 274 8.82 7.25 14.26
C VAL A 274 8.69 8.53 15.06
#